data_AF-A0A357NEF1-F1
#
_entry.id   AF-A0A357NEF1-F1
#
_cell.length_a   1.000
_cell.length_b   1.000
_cell.length_c   1.000
_cell.angle_alpha   90.00
_cell.angle_beta   90.00
_cell.angle_gamma   90.00
#
_symmetry.space_group_name_H-M   'P 1'
#
loop_
_entity.id
_entity.type
_entity.pdbx_description
1 polymer ?
#
loop_
_entity_poly.entity_id
_entity_poly.type
_entity_poly.pdbx_seq_one_letter_code
_entity_poly.pdbx_strand_id
1 'polypeptide(L)'
;MNMRKCLWFVLFFVLFSISNCAFAAERPGKIYVHEGPDGTLSLVARDVHDPLFNKVAVIVELHEIIAPNKTYYALRTCVRKAKAQETPIVAASLYLDGKDYNLIPLAGSRKDVLLGATQEWFEITDNLLAGMTNAKKITVTIQYSNGKMRTDEVGKSFVSSLQQLPALTKDNYQQQDNIKFLNNDYTIFIPNVKPAELAAALIYNVNYEPLSGKEKLQSYYYLVAKSQDYGYLAFYNDISRLDNTYFCGWLTLQPQGDGTWVSLDLLNTYSRSWCPMEPKGDSGLMKLYRASDLVESILKAYQSFYGTYDYGFNWEPVVSEKDSKNVTRSKWRLGPFSVTNMNAASFPELAPIGKGDIVTEINGMPTKNMNYFDTLFKTVYFGGPVTFTMRDAAGNQKAILVHPKFTPAEGERKNYGEIIAKDSRQFTKLKESDNPFDIPMSYNPLGSGLQ
;
A
#
# COMPACT_ATOMS: atom_id res chain seq x y z
N MET A 1 -16.34 -12.59 -53.96
CA MET A 1 -16.77 -11.89 -52.74
C MET A 1 -17.07 -10.44 -53.11
N ASN A 2 -18.29 -9.95 -52.89
CA ASN A 2 -18.76 -8.71 -53.51
C ASN A 2 -18.22 -7.48 -52.75
N MET A 3 -17.41 -6.64 -53.40
CA MET A 3 -16.60 -5.58 -52.78
C MET A 3 -17.43 -4.59 -51.93
N ARG A 4 -18.69 -4.36 -52.30
CA ARG A 4 -19.67 -3.61 -51.50
C ARG A 4 -19.91 -4.24 -50.12
N LYS A 5 -20.04 -5.57 -50.03
CA LYS A 5 -20.28 -6.26 -48.75
C LYS A 5 -19.07 -6.14 -47.81
N CYS A 6 -17.84 -6.17 -48.34
CA CYS A 6 -16.63 -5.93 -47.54
C CYS A 6 -16.59 -4.48 -47.02
N LEU A 7 -16.94 -3.50 -47.84
CA LEU A 7 -16.95 -2.09 -47.42
C LEU A 7 -17.95 -1.84 -46.29
N TRP A 8 -19.16 -2.40 -46.39
CA TRP A 8 -20.17 -2.33 -45.34
C TRP A 8 -19.74 -3.04 -44.05
N PHE A 9 -19.05 -4.17 -44.16
CA PHE A 9 -18.55 -4.90 -42.99
C PHE A 9 -17.43 -4.14 -42.27
N VAL A 10 -16.51 -3.51 -43.01
CA VAL A 10 -15.46 -2.66 -42.45
C VAL A 10 -16.05 -1.40 -41.82
N LEU A 11 -17.01 -0.75 -42.48
CA LEU A 11 -17.69 0.44 -41.94
C LEU A 11 -18.46 0.11 -40.65
N PHE A 12 -19.13 -1.05 -40.61
CA PHE A 12 -19.81 -1.54 -39.42
C PHE A 12 -18.82 -1.85 -38.30
N PHE A 13 -17.68 -2.48 -38.60
CA PHE A 13 -16.64 -2.72 -37.60
C PHE A 13 -16.06 -1.41 -37.06
N VAL A 14 -15.80 -0.43 -37.92
CA VAL A 14 -15.29 0.89 -37.52
C VAL A 14 -16.32 1.64 -36.69
N LEU A 15 -17.58 1.69 -37.11
CA LEU A 15 -18.66 2.31 -36.34
C LEU A 15 -18.90 1.58 -35.01
N PHE A 16 -18.88 0.25 -34.99
CA PHE A 16 -19.04 -0.53 -33.76
C PHE A 16 -17.85 -0.35 -32.82
N SER A 17 -16.63 -0.17 -33.37
CA SER A 17 -15.43 0.17 -32.60
C SER A 17 -15.49 1.58 -32.03
N ILE A 18 -15.91 2.58 -32.82
CA ILE A 18 -16.07 3.97 -32.39
C ILE A 18 -17.19 4.08 -31.34
N SER A 19 -18.29 3.33 -31.52
CA SER A 19 -19.41 3.26 -30.57
C SER A 19 -18.97 2.65 -29.23
N ASN A 20 -18.16 1.57 -29.24
CA ASN A 20 -17.61 1.00 -28.00
C ASN A 20 -16.53 1.89 -27.35
N CYS A 21 -15.84 2.73 -28.12
CA CYS A 21 -14.97 3.78 -27.57
C CYS A 21 -15.76 4.96 -26.97
N ALA A 22 -16.95 5.27 -27.51
CA ALA A 22 -17.80 6.36 -27.03
C ALA A 22 -18.72 5.97 -25.84
N PHE A 23 -18.95 4.66 -25.64
CA PHE A 23 -19.70 4.10 -24.49
C PHE A 23 -18.80 3.39 -23.47
N ALA A 24 -17.54 3.81 -23.35
CA ALA A 24 -16.84 3.61 -22.08
C ALA A 24 -17.55 4.50 -21.06
N ALA A 25 -18.58 3.97 -20.39
CA ALA A 25 -19.25 4.63 -19.27
C ALA A 25 -18.18 5.28 -18.38
N GLU A 26 -18.25 6.60 -18.24
CA GLU A 26 -17.28 7.38 -17.46
C GLU A 26 -17.16 6.70 -16.09
N ARG A 27 -16.00 6.10 -15.84
CA ARG A 27 -15.78 5.42 -14.56
C ARG A 27 -15.74 6.51 -13.49
N PRO A 28 -16.57 6.44 -12.44
CA PRO A 28 -16.51 7.40 -11.35
C PRO A 28 -15.08 7.45 -10.81
N GLY A 29 -14.67 8.65 -10.39
CA GLY A 29 -13.41 8.85 -9.71
C GLY A 29 -13.28 7.90 -8.52
N LYS A 30 -12.10 7.27 -8.39
CA LYS A 30 -11.79 6.43 -7.23
C LYS A 30 -11.13 7.29 -6.16
N ILE A 31 -11.51 7.04 -4.91
CA ILE A 31 -10.84 7.60 -3.75
C ILE A 31 -10.21 6.42 -3.01
N TYR A 32 -8.92 6.55 -2.78
CA TYR A 32 -8.12 5.58 -2.09
C TYR A 32 -8.04 5.93 -0.62
N VAL A 33 -8.07 4.94 0.25
CA VAL A 33 -8.05 5.18 1.69
C VAL A 33 -6.89 4.45 2.33
N HIS A 34 -6.15 5.20 3.14
CA HIS A 34 -5.09 4.70 3.98
C HIS A 34 -5.34 5.08 5.45
N GLU A 35 -5.33 4.11 6.35
CA GLU A 35 -5.42 4.34 7.80
C GLU A 35 -4.09 3.92 8.44
N GLY A 36 -3.45 4.84 9.17
CA GLY A 36 -2.23 4.52 9.89
C GLY A 36 -2.47 4.19 11.36
N PRO A 37 -1.39 3.73 12.04
CA PRO A 37 -1.48 3.15 13.37
C PRO A 37 -1.84 4.16 14.47
N ASP A 38 -1.62 5.45 14.24
CA ASP A 38 -2.01 6.56 15.11
C ASP A 38 -3.50 6.98 14.93
N GLY A 39 -4.24 6.27 14.08
CA GLY A 39 -5.62 6.59 13.73
C GLY A 39 -5.76 7.74 12.74
N THR A 40 -4.64 8.24 12.17
CA THR A 40 -4.66 9.21 11.08
C THR A 40 -5.19 8.53 9.82
N LEU A 41 -6.18 9.14 9.17
CA LEU A 41 -6.76 8.69 7.90
C LEU A 41 -6.25 9.58 6.77
N SER A 42 -5.82 9.00 5.65
CA SER A 42 -5.53 9.71 4.41
C SER A 42 -6.42 9.21 3.29
N LEU A 43 -7.25 10.11 2.77
CA LEU A 43 -8.10 9.90 1.61
C LEU A 43 -7.38 10.52 0.39
N VAL A 44 -7.16 9.72 -0.65
CA VAL A 44 -6.30 10.10 -1.78
C VAL A 44 -7.06 10.01 -3.09
N ALA A 45 -7.17 11.14 -3.79
CA ALA A 45 -7.49 11.18 -5.21
C ALA A 45 -6.18 11.16 -6.00
N ARG A 46 -6.09 10.33 -7.06
CA ARG A 46 -4.87 10.21 -7.86
C ARG A 46 -5.17 10.23 -9.37
N ASP A 47 -4.37 10.98 -10.09
CA ASP A 47 -4.28 10.96 -11.55
C ASP A 47 -2.88 10.52 -11.99
N VAL A 48 -2.81 9.70 -13.04
CA VAL A 48 -1.56 9.26 -13.65
C VAL A 48 -1.65 9.54 -15.14
N HIS A 49 -0.94 10.57 -15.59
CA HIS A 49 -0.84 10.95 -16.98
C HIS A 49 0.41 10.32 -17.61
N ASP A 50 0.22 9.29 -18.43
CA ASP A 50 1.28 8.64 -19.21
C ASP A 50 0.97 8.74 -20.71
N PRO A 51 1.60 9.67 -21.45
CA PRO A 51 1.45 9.71 -22.89
C PRO A 51 2.17 8.51 -23.49
N LEU A 52 1.44 7.67 -24.22
CA LEU A 52 1.87 6.46 -24.95
C LEU A 52 3.21 6.57 -25.72
N PHE A 53 3.73 7.77 -25.96
CA PHE A 53 4.93 8.05 -26.76
C PHE A 53 6.05 8.84 -26.06
N ASN A 54 5.83 9.41 -24.86
CA ASN A 54 6.77 10.41 -24.30
C ASN A 54 7.65 9.96 -23.12
N LYS A 55 7.53 8.71 -22.63
CA LYS A 55 8.37 8.15 -21.53
C LYS A 55 8.48 9.04 -20.29
N VAL A 56 7.56 9.99 -20.13
CA VAL A 56 7.51 10.93 -19.02
C VAL A 56 6.09 10.92 -18.53
N ALA A 57 5.91 10.42 -17.31
CA ALA A 57 4.62 10.41 -16.68
C ALA A 57 4.55 11.47 -15.59
N VAL A 58 3.39 12.11 -15.51
CA VAL A 58 3.07 13.06 -14.44
C VAL A 58 1.99 12.44 -13.58
N ILE A 59 2.21 12.48 -12.28
CA ILE A 59 1.32 11.92 -11.28
C ILE A 59 0.93 13.07 -10.37
N VAL A 60 -0.37 13.20 -10.16
CA VAL A 60 -0.95 14.23 -9.28
C VAL A 60 -1.81 13.52 -8.25
N GLU A 61 -1.56 13.79 -6.98
CA GLU A 61 -2.30 13.21 -5.86
C GLU A 61 -2.80 14.33 -4.96
N LEU A 62 -4.12 14.38 -4.70
CA LEU A 62 -4.67 15.21 -3.62
C LEU A 62 -4.97 14.31 -2.43
N HIS A 63 -4.43 14.69 -1.28
CA HIS A 63 -4.60 14.01 -0.01
C HIS A 63 -5.46 14.87 0.90
N GLU A 64 -6.49 14.28 1.48
CA GLU A 64 -7.17 14.76 2.68
C GLU A 64 -6.67 13.92 3.85
N ILE A 65 -5.96 14.56 4.77
CA ILE A 65 -5.38 13.90 5.94
C ILE A 65 -6.16 14.31 7.18
N ILE A 66 -6.87 13.36 7.78
CA ILE A 66 -7.62 13.48 9.03
C ILE A 66 -6.76 12.88 10.14
N ALA A 67 -5.89 13.70 10.73
CA ALA A 67 -5.07 13.34 11.89
C ALA A 67 -5.82 13.61 13.21
N PRO A 68 -5.44 13.00 14.35
CA PRO A 68 -6.14 13.13 15.62
C PRO A 68 -6.46 14.58 16.06
N ASN A 69 -5.55 15.52 15.75
CA ASN A 69 -5.63 16.91 16.19
C ASN A 69 -5.87 17.92 15.06
N LYS A 70 -5.88 17.47 13.79
CA LYS A 70 -5.99 18.37 12.63
C LYS A 70 -6.41 17.62 11.37
N THR A 71 -7.32 18.23 10.61
CA THR A 71 -7.53 17.88 9.20
C THR A 71 -6.81 18.87 8.31
N TYR A 72 -6.11 18.39 7.28
CA TYR A 72 -5.47 19.25 6.28
C TYR A 72 -5.39 18.58 4.92
N TYR A 73 -5.18 19.40 3.88
CA TYR A 73 -5.05 18.94 2.51
C TYR A 73 -3.63 19.17 1.99
N ALA A 74 -3.15 18.23 1.19
CA ALA A 74 -1.84 18.33 0.57
C ALA A 74 -1.89 17.78 -0.86
N LEU A 75 -1.21 18.46 -1.77
CA LEU A 75 -1.07 18.03 -3.16
C LEU A 75 0.34 17.54 -3.39
N ARG A 76 0.46 16.33 -3.91
CA ARG A 76 1.73 15.79 -4.41
C ARG A 76 1.75 15.93 -5.92
N THR A 77 2.85 16.43 -6.46
CA THR A 77 3.16 16.25 -7.87
C THR A 77 4.42 15.40 -7.99
N CYS A 78 4.38 14.43 -8.89
CA CYS A 78 5.51 13.56 -9.16
C CYS A 78 5.70 13.41 -10.67
N VAL A 79 6.96 13.45 -11.10
CA VAL A 79 7.35 13.30 -12.49
C VAL A 79 8.33 12.17 -12.63
N ARG A 80 7.97 11.15 -13.43
CA ARG A 80 8.86 10.04 -13.80
C ARG A 80 9.52 10.30 -15.14
N LYS A 81 10.80 10.00 -15.27
CA LYS A 81 11.52 9.93 -16.56
C LYS A 81 12.68 8.97 -16.41
N ALA A 82 13.08 8.29 -17.49
CA ALA A 82 14.34 7.52 -17.57
C ALA A 82 15.64 8.32 -17.26
N LYS A 83 15.55 9.62 -16.94
CA LYS A 83 16.64 10.52 -16.51
C LYS A 83 16.18 11.57 -15.47
N ALA A 84 15.04 11.38 -14.78
CA ALA A 84 14.48 12.39 -13.87
C ALA A 84 15.37 12.68 -12.64
N GLN A 85 16.36 11.82 -12.35
CA GLN A 85 17.30 12.04 -11.26
C GLN A 85 18.07 13.38 -11.37
N GLU A 86 18.11 14.01 -12.56
CA GLU A 86 18.95 15.18 -12.79
C GLU A 86 18.23 16.53 -12.69
N THR A 87 16.91 16.59 -12.48
CA THR A 87 16.23 17.90 -12.43
C THR A 87 15.07 17.96 -11.42
N PRO A 88 15.32 18.50 -10.22
CA PRO A 88 14.29 18.77 -9.21
C PRO A 88 13.13 19.62 -9.73
N ILE A 89 11.93 19.37 -9.17
CA ILE A 89 10.79 20.29 -9.26
C ILE A 89 11.11 21.48 -8.35
N VAL A 90 10.92 22.70 -8.84
CA VAL A 90 11.19 23.93 -8.06
C VAL A 90 9.94 24.76 -7.83
N ALA A 91 8.92 24.61 -8.67
CA ALA A 91 7.62 25.24 -8.50
C ALA A 91 6.55 24.45 -9.26
N ALA A 92 5.31 24.61 -8.83
CA ALA A 92 4.16 24.14 -9.57
C ALA A 92 3.00 25.15 -9.44
N SER A 93 2.09 25.13 -10.40
CA SER A 93 0.85 25.91 -10.38
C SER A 93 -0.32 25.08 -10.88
N LEU A 94 -1.52 25.46 -10.44
CA LEU A 94 -2.78 24.93 -10.93
C LEU A 94 -3.55 26.02 -11.68
N TYR A 95 -4.01 25.70 -12.88
CA TYR A 95 -4.97 26.52 -13.61
C TYR A 95 -6.35 25.88 -13.52
N LEU A 96 -7.26 26.58 -12.85
CA LEU A 96 -8.63 26.14 -12.56
C LEU A 96 -9.60 27.03 -13.33
N ASP A 97 -10.26 26.50 -14.36
CA ASP A 97 -11.31 27.18 -15.15
C ASP A 97 -11.02 28.65 -15.54
N GLY A 98 -9.77 29.02 -15.85
CA GLY A 98 -9.43 30.41 -16.19
C GLY A 98 -8.51 31.14 -15.20
N LYS A 99 -8.27 30.56 -14.02
CA LYS A 99 -7.55 31.22 -12.94
C LYS A 99 -6.33 30.42 -12.50
N ASP A 100 -5.19 31.09 -12.44
CA ASP A 100 -3.92 30.53 -11.95
C ASP A 100 -3.81 30.61 -10.43
N TYR A 101 -3.28 29.52 -9.87
CA TYR A 101 -2.94 29.38 -8.47
C TYR A 101 -1.51 28.86 -8.36
N ASN A 102 -0.59 29.68 -7.87
CA ASN A 102 0.76 29.23 -7.56
C ASN A 102 0.72 28.37 -6.31
N LEU A 103 1.35 27.20 -6.38
CA LEU A 103 1.40 26.28 -5.26
C LEU A 103 2.56 26.63 -4.32
N ILE A 104 2.30 26.52 -3.03
CA ILE A 104 3.29 26.77 -1.97
C ILE A 104 3.82 25.41 -1.51
N PRO A 105 5.15 25.16 -1.50
CA PRO A 105 5.70 23.91 -1.00
C PRO A 105 5.29 23.65 0.46
N LEU A 106 4.90 22.41 0.75
CA LEU A 106 4.50 21.99 2.10
C LEU A 106 5.76 21.84 2.97
N ALA A 107 5.93 22.76 3.91
CA ALA A 107 7.05 22.76 4.85
C ALA A 107 7.07 21.49 5.71
N GLY A 108 8.26 20.92 5.91
CA GLY A 108 8.45 19.71 6.71
C GLY A 108 7.99 18.42 6.03
N SER A 109 7.56 18.48 4.77
CA SER A 109 7.17 17.28 4.02
C SER A 109 8.33 16.29 3.83
N ARG A 110 7.98 15.00 3.83
CA ARG A 110 8.90 13.89 3.64
C ARG A 110 9.57 13.94 2.26
N LYS A 111 10.87 13.70 2.26
CA LYS A 111 11.70 13.64 1.04
C LYS A 111 11.93 12.19 0.63
N ASP A 112 10.89 11.56 0.12
CA ASP A 112 10.99 10.17 -0.33
C ASP A 112 11.94 10.03 -1.51
N VAL A 113 12.83 9.05 -1.42
CA VAL A 113 13.66 8.65 -2.54
C VAL A 113 12.81 7.84 -3.51
N LEU A 114 12.32 8.48 -4.56
CA LEU A 114 11.61 7.81 -5.65
C LEU A 114 12.57 7.47 -6.79
N LEU A 115 12.52 6.22 -7.24
CA LEU A 115 13.46 5.71 -8.23
C LEU A 115 13.07 6.13 -9.64
N GLY A 116 13.93 6.90 -10.32
CA GLY A 116 13.64 7.44 -11.64
C GLY A 116 12.52 8.49 -11.65
N ALA A 117 12.22 9.09 -10.50
CA ALA A 117 11.20 10.11 -10.36
C ALA A 117 11.60 11.21 -9.38
N THR A 118 11.05 12.40 -9.59
CA THR A 118 11.14 13.52 -8.68
C THR A 118 9.74 13.84 -8.16
N GLN A 119 9.63 14.26 -6.91
CA GLN A 119 8.36 14.65 -6.30
C GLN A 119 8.50 15.98 -5.57
N GLU A 120 7.37 16.66 -5.41
CA GLU A 120 7.25 17.76 -4.47
C GLU A 120 5.83 17.79 -3.88
N TRP A 121 5.75 18.23 -2.63
CA TRP A 121 4.51 18.39 -1.89
C TRP A 121 4.14 19.85 -1.76
N PHE A 122 2.86 20.14 -1.88
CA PHE A 122 2.32 21.49 -1.82
C PHE A 122 1.16 21.58 -0.84
N GLU A 123 1.09 22.71 -0.15
CA GLU A 123 -0.03 23.07 0.71
C GLU A 123 -1.27 23.41 -0.13
N ILE A 124 -2.43 22.98 0.34
CA ILE A 124 -3.72 23.38 -0.23
C ILE A 124 -4.45 24.26 0.77
N THR A 125 -4.56 25.55 0.44
CA THR A 125 -5.33 26.54 1.22
C THR A 125 -6.83 26.36 1.00
N ASP A 126 -7.65 26.86 1.92
CA ASP A 126 -9.13 26.79 1.80
C ASP A 126 -9.65 27.40 0.48
N ASN A 127 -9.06 28.52 0.06
CA ASN A 127 -9.40 29.17 -1.21
C ASN A 127 -9.07 28.31 -2.43
N LEU A 128 -7.91 27.63 -2.40
CA LEU A 128 -7.51 26.73 -3.47
C LEU A 128 -8.39 25.48 -3.49
N LEU A 129 -8.67 24.89 -2.32
CA LEU A 129 -9.56 23.74 -2.17
C LEU A 129 -10.94 24.05 -2.74
N ALA A 130 -11.55 25.17 -2.33
CA ALA A 130 -12.84 25.61 -2.86
C ALA A 130 -12.80 25.83 -4.39
N GLY A 131 -11.69 26.34 -4.92
CA GLY A 131 -11.47 26.43 -6.36
C GLY A 131 -11.44 25.06 -7.04
N MET A 132 -10.70 24.10 -6.49
CA MET A 132 -10.55 22.75 -7.04
C MET A 132 -11.88 21.98 -7.03
N THR A 133 -12.65 22.08 -5.95
CA THR A 133 -13.96 21.41 -5.82
C THR A 133 -15.01 21.95 -6.78
N ASN A 134 -14.89 23.19 -7.25
CA ASN A 134 -15.83 23.77 -8.22
C ASN A 134 -15.35 23.69 -9.67
N ALA A 135 -14.08 23.35 -9.88
CA ALA A 135 -13.48 23.35 -11.20
C ALA A 135 -14.04 22.23 -12.09
N LYS A 136 -14.28 22.55 -13.36
CA LYS A 136 -14.60 21.57 -14.42
C LYS A 136 -13.34 21.09 -15.13
N LYS A 137 -12.35 21.96 -15.23
CA LYS A 137 -11.05 21.70 -15.84
C LYS A 137 -9.94 22.16 -14.92
N ILE A 138 -8.98 21.26 -14.73
CA ILE A 138 -7.79 21.49 -13.91
C ILE A 138 -6.58 21.17 -14.77
N THR A 139 -5.60 22.06 -14.78
CA THR A 139 -4.33 21.86 -15.47
C THR A 139 -3.21 22.10 -14.47
N VAL A 140 -2.26 21.19 -14.43
CA VAL A 140 -1.06 21.32 -13.59
C VAL A 140 0.11 21.78 -14.46
N THR A 141 0.84 22.79 -13.99
CA THR A 141 2.10 23.21 -14.59
C THR A 141 3.22 22.98 -13.59
N ILE A 142 4.26 22.29 -14.03
CA ILE A 142 5.44 21.93 -13.23
C ILE A 142 6.65 22.63 -13.83
N GLN A 143 7.39 23.37 -13.00
CA GLN A 143 8.65 24.00 -13.35
C GLN A 143 9.81 23.23 -12.74
N TYR A 144 10.81 22.93 -13.57
CA TYR A 144 12.02 22.23 -13.15
C TYR A 144 13.17 23.21 -12.93
N SER A 145 14.17 22.81 -12.12
CA SER A 145 15.37 23.61 -11.84
C SER A 145 16.20 24.00 -13.06
N ASN A 146 16.08 23.29 -14.19
CA ASN A 146 16.71 23.66 -15.46
C ASN A 146 15.92 24.69 -16.29
N GLY A 147 14.85 25.27 -15.72
CA GLY A 147 14.01 26.28 -16.37
C GLY A 147 12.96 25.73 -17.35
N LYS A 148 12.94 24.41 -17.62
CA LYS A 148 11.87 23.81 -18.42
C LYS A 148 10.56 23.80 -17.64
N MET A 149 9.46 23.87 -18.39
CA MET A 149 8.11 23.73 -17.85
C MET A 149 7.39 22.59 -18.55
N ARG A 150 6.48 21.95 -17.82
CA ARG A 150 5.56 20.95 -18.35
C ARG A 150 4.15 21.26 -17.87
N THR A 151 3.19 21.16 -18.76
CA THR A 151 1.78 21.44 -18.48
C THR A 151 0.95 20.25 -18.91
N ASP A 152 0.13 19.71 -18.01
CA ASP A 152 -0.76 18.57 -18.28
C ASP A 152 -2.15 18.85 -17.72
N GLU A 153 -3.18 18.48 -18.49
CA GLU A 153 -4.57 18.48 -18.04
C GLU A 153 -4.85 17.17 -17.29
N VAL A 154 -5.39 17.27 -16.08
CA VAL A 154 -5.74 16.08 -15.29
C VAL A 154 -7.01 15.42 -15.82
N GLY A 155 -7.12 14.11 -15.63
CA GLY A 155 -8.28 13.35 -16.11
C GLY A 155 -9.62 13.77 -15.48
N LYS A 156 -10.72 13.68 -16.24
CA LYS A 156 -12.09 13.95 -15.74
C LYS A 156 -12.47 13.09 -14.53
N SER A 157 -12.03 11.83 -14.48
CA SER A 157 -12.25 10.96 -13.33
C SER A 157 -11.58 11.48 -12.06
N PHE A 158 -10.41 12.11 -12.18
CA PHE A 158 -9.73 12.76 -11.07
C PHE A 158 -10.50 13.99 -10.60
N VAL A 159 -10.97 14.84 -11.52
CA VAL A 159 -11.85 15.99 -11.18
C VAL A 159 -13.07 15.52 -10.38
N SER A 160 -13.70 14.42 -10.79
CA SER A 160 -14.83 13.83 -10.04
C SER A 160 -14.43 13.35 -8.63
N SER A 161 -13.25 12.73 -8.45
CA SER A 161 -12.73 12.37 -7.13
C SER A 161 -12.49 13.61 -6.26
N LEU A 162 -11.92 14.68 -6.83
CA LEU A 162 -11.64 15.94 -6.11
C LEU A 162 -12.92 16.60 -5.59
N GLN A 163 -14.00 16.55 -6.36
CA GLN A 163 -15.30 17.10 -5.97
C GLN A 163 -15.92 16.38 -4.77
N GLN A 164 -15.61 15.10 -4.61
CA GLN A 164 -16.17 14.26 -3.55
C GLN A 164 -15.30 14.26 -2.29
N LEU A 165 -13.97 14.39 -2.45
CA LEU A 165 -13.01 14.24 -1.35
C LEU A 165 -13.39 15.06 -0.12
N PRO A 166 -13.65 16.38 -0.18
CA PRO A 166 -13.89 17.19 1.02
C PRO A 166 -15.18 16.89 1.77
N ALA A 167 -16.10 16.11 1.18
CA ALA A 167 -17.33 15.68 1.85
C ALA A 167 -17.13 14.40 2.69
N LEU A 168 -15.99 13.74 2.52
CA LEU A 168 -15.66 12.52 3.24
C LEU A 168 -15.13 12.87 4.63
N THR A 169 -15.60 12.11 5.61
CA THR A 169 -15.21 12.23 7.01
C THR A 169 -14.89 10.86 7.55
N LYS A 170 -14.25 10.81 8.73
CA LYS A 170 -13.97 9.55 9.43
C LYS A 170 -15.21 8.67 9.64
N ASP A 171 -16.39 9.29 9.74
CA ASP A 171 -17.65 8.59 10.05
C ASP A 171 -18.39 8.09 8.80
N ASN A 172 -18.17 8.67 7.62
CA ASN A 172 -18.98 8.40 6.44
C ASN A 172 -18.23 7.73 5.28
N TYR A 173 -16.89 7.78 5.25
CA TYR A 173 -16.13 7.32 4.08
C TYR A 173 -16.34 5.84 3.80
N GLN A 174 -16.53 5.02 4.84
CA GLN A 174 -16.71 3.57 4.70
C GLN A 174 -18.03 3.17 4.01
N GLN A 175 -18.97 4.11 3.87
CA GLN A 175 -20.30 3.88 3.30
C GLN A 175 -20.36 4.15 1.79
N GLN A 176 -19.27 4.67 1.19
CA GLN A 176 -19.25 5.08 -0.22
C GLN A 176 -18.76 3.95 -1.15
N ASP A 177 -19.47 3.70 -2.25
CA ASP A 177 -19.19 2.59 -3.17
C ASP A 177 -17.91 2.76 -4.01
N ASN A 178 -17.46 4.01 -4.21
CA ASN A 178 -16.26 4.34 -4.98
C ASN A 178 -14.97 4.33 -4.13
N ILE A 179 -15.09 4.04 -2.83
CA ILE A 179 -13.95 3.94 -1.93
C ILE A 179 -13.20 2.63 -2.16
N LYS A 180 -11.88 2.77 -2.27
CA LYS A 180 -10.95 1.65 -2.34
C LYS A 180 -10.03 1.71 -1.13
N PHE A 181 -10.28 0.82 -0.19
CA PHE A 181 -9.36 0.54 0.89
C PHE A 181 -8.06 0.03 0.31
N LEU A 182 -7.02 0.82 0.51
CA LEU A 182 -5.64 0.39 0.35
C LEU A 182 -5.18 -0.05 1.73
N ASN A 183 -5.77 -1.12 2.27
CA ASN A 183 -5.30 -1.72 3.51
C ASN A 183 -3.98 -2.46 3.23
N ASN A 184 -2.93 -1.69 2.96
CA ASN A 184 -1.74 -2.17 2.28
C ASN A 184 -0.46 -1.47 2.74
N ASP A 185 -0.49 -0.55 3.71
CA ASP A 185 0.72 -0.21 4.45
C ASP A 185 0.77 -1.03 5.73
N TYR A 186 1.55 -2.10 5.67
CA TYR A 186 1.91 -2.83 6.87
C TYR A 186 2.97 -2.02 7.62
N THR A 187 2.48 -1.17 8.51
CA THR A 187 3.30 -0.27 9.33
C THR A 187 3.28 -0.71 10.78
N ILE A 188 4.46 -0.84 11.37
CA ILE A 188 4.62 -1.27 12.75
C ILE A 188 5.89 -0.69 13.35
N PHE A 189 5.82 -0.31 14.63
CA PHE A 189 6.97 0.11 15.41
C PHE A 189 7.60 -1.12 16.05
N ILE A 190 8.89 -1.34 15.81
CA ILE A 190 9.67 -2.38 16.49
C ILE A 190 10.57 -1.68 17.52
N PRO A 191 10.31 -1.85 18.83
CA PRO A 191 11.12 -1.26 19.88
C PRO A 191 12.55 -1.84 19.93
N ASN A 192 13.49 -1.08 20.49
CA ASN A 192 14.84 -1.56 20.83
C ASN A 192 15.64 -2.16 19.65
N VAL A 193 15.43 -1.63 18.45
CA VAL A 193 16.16 -2.03 17.23
C VAL A 193 16.43 -0.81 16.35
N LYS A 194 17.64 -0.75 15.78
CA LYS A 194 18.04 0.31 14.84
C LYS A 194 17.77 -0.11 13.38
N PRO A 195 17.63 0.85 12.44
CA PRO A 195 17.31 0.54 11.04
C PRO A 195 18.26 -0.48 10.39
N ALA A 196 19.57 -0.39 10.63
CA ALA A 196 20.54 -1.31 10.02
C ALA A 196 20.39 -2.77 10.52
N GLU A 197 20.14 -2.95 11.82
CA GLU A 197 19.93 -4.28 12.42
C GLU A 197 18.59 -4.88 11.95
N LEU A 198 17.53 -4.07 11.96
CA LEU A 198 16.22 -4.46 11.47
C LEU A 198 16.28 -4.82 9.97
N ALA A 199 16.93 -3.99 9.15
CA ALA A 199 17.13 -4.27 7.74
C ALA A 199 17.82 -5.62 7.51
N ALA A 200 18.85 -5.92 8.30
CA ALA A 200 19.57 -7.17 8.16
C ALA A 200 18.68 -8.38 8.49
N ALA A 201 17.85 -8.28 9.53
CA ALA A 201 16.89 -9.32 9.89
C ALA A 201 15.83 -9.52 8.79
N LEU A 202 15.30 -8.42 8.23
CA LEU A 202 14.30 -8.48 7.15
C LEU A 202 14.85 -9.20 5.91
N ILE A 203 16.09 -8.88 5.53
CA ILE A 203 16.79 -9.53 4.42
C ILE A 203 17.05 -11.02 4.72
N TYR A 204 17.48 -11.34 5.94
CA TYR A 204 17.69 -12.71 6.38
C TYR A 204 16.41 -13.55 6.31
N ASN A 205 15.28 -13.03 6.80
CA ASN A 205 14.01 -13.74 6.86
C ASN A 205 13.45 -14.07 5.46
N VAL A 206 13.69 -13.22 4.45
CA VAL A 206 13.22 -13.47 3.07
C VAL A 206 14.16 -14.34 2.24
N ASN A 207 15.48 -14.28 2.49
CA ASN A 207 16.47 -14.96 1.65
C ASN A 207 17.10 -16.20 2.30
N TYR A 208 17.37 -16.20 3.60
CA TYR A 208 18.20 -17.22 4.26
C TYR A 208 17.40 -18.17 5.13
N GLU A 209 16.45 -17.67 5.91
CA GLU A 209 15.62 -18.53 6.77
C GLU A 209 14.91 -19.64 5.98
N PRO A 210 14.32 -19.39 4.80
CA PRO A 210 13.70 -20.46 3.99
C PRO A 210 14.70 -21.49 3.43
N LEU A 211 16.00 -21.18 3.49
CA LEU A 211 17.10 -22.00 2.97
C LEU A 211 17.88 -22.73 4.06
N SER A 212 17.56 -22.57 5.35
CA SER A 212 18.24 -23.29 6.43
C SER A 212 18.16 -24.80 6.19
N GLY A 213 19.31 -25.42 5.84
CA GLY A 213 19.42 -26.84 5.49
C GLY A 213 19.53 -27.18 4.00
N LYS A 214 19.63 -26.20 3.08
CA LYS A 214 19.81 -26.43 1.63
C LYS A 214 21.16 -25.87 1.14
N GLU A 215 22.00 -26.75 0.59
CA GLU A 215 23.41 -26.45 0.22
C GLU A 215 23.60 -25.52 -0.99
N LYS A 216 22.54 -25.14 -1.70
CA LYS A 216 22.64 -24.22 -2.86
C LYS A 216 21.52 -23.20 -2.84
N LEU A 217 21.92 -21.93 -2.90
CA LEU A 217 21.06 -20.79 -3.23
C LEU A 217 20.50 -21.01 -4.65
N GLN A 218 19.25 -21.49 -4.74
CA GLN A 218 18.56 -21.65 -6.02
C GLN A 218 17.93 -20.32 -6.48
N SER A 219 17.55 -20.27 -7.76
CA SER A 219 17.02 -19.17 -8.57
C SER A 219 15.75 -18.43 -8.08
N TYR A 220 15.62 -18.16 -6.78
CA TYR A 220 14.41 -17.61 -6.16
C TYR A 220 14.67 -16.64 -5.00
N TYR A 221 15.89 -16.13 -4.85
CA TYR A 221 16.21 -15.13 -3.83
C TYR A 221 15.74 -13.74 -4.27
N TYR A 222 15.49 -12.88 -3.28
CA TYR A 222 15.29 -11.46 -3.52
C TYR A 222 16.65 -10.76 -3.62
N LEU A 223 16.90 -10.12 -4.76
CA LEU A 223 17.88 -9.06 -4.89
C LEU A 223 17.42 -7.84 -4.09
N VAL A 224 18.30 -7.29 -3.27
CA VAL A 224 18.00 -6.18 -2.37
C VAL A 224 18.85 -4.97 -2.75
N ALA A 225 18.19 -3.85 -3.03
CA ALA A 225 18.84 -2.55 -3.06
C ALA A 225 18.51 -1.80 -1.76
N LYS A 226 19.43 -0.95 -1.31
CA LYS A 226 19.27 -0.22 -0.04
C LYS A 226 19.89 1.17 -0.11
N SER A 227 19.38 2.09 0.70
CA SER A 227 20.06 3.35 0.96
C SER A 227 21.34 3.13 1.79
N GLN A 228 22.19 4.17 1.88
CA GLN A 228 23.41 4.09 2.68
C GLN A 228 23.11 3.93 4.17
N ASP A 229 22.10 4.63 4.67
CA ASP A 229 21.64 4.67 6.06
C ASP A 229 20.64 3.56 6.43
N TYR A 230 20.30 2.67 5.50
CA TYR A 230 19.25 1.66 5.65
C TYR A 230 17.84 2.22 5.91
N GLY A 231 17.61 3.53 5.76
CA GLY A 231 16.27 4.12 5.82
C GLY A 231 15.32 3.57 4.75
N TYR A 232 15.85 2.89 3.74
CA TYR A 232 15.11 2.32 2.62
C TYR A 232 15.69 0.99 2.13
N LEU A 233 14.81 0.03 1.82
CA LEU A 233 15.10 -1.25 1.17
C LEU A 233 14.16 -1.50 0.00
N ALA A 234 14.68 -1.90 -1.16
CA ALA A 234 13.90 -2.36 -2.31
C ALA A 234 14.20 -3.83 -2.60
N PHE A 235 13.15 -4.64 -2.72
CA PHE A 235 13.25 -6.07 -2.98
C PHE A 235 12.85 -6.37 -4.43
N TYR A 236 13.69 -7.12 -5.13
CA TYR A 236 13.47 -7.56 -6.50
C TYR A 236 13.63 -9.08 -6.57
N ASN A 237 12.73 -9.77 -7.24
CA ASN A 237 12.84 -11.21 -7.45
C ASN A 237 13.58 -11.50 -8.76
N ASP A 238 14.63 -12.30 -8.69
CA ASP A 238 15.39 -12.78 -9.85
C ASP A 238 14.79 -14.12 -10.34
N ILE A 239 13.87 -14.08 -11.31
CA ILE A 239 13.30 -15.29 -11.90
C ILE A 239 14.22 -15.75 -13.02
N SER A 240 14.93 -16.87 -12.83
CA SER A 240 15.74 -17.46 -13.89
C SER A 240 14.87 -17.91 -15.06
N ARG A 241 15.05 -17.26 -16.22
CA ARG A 241 15.02 -17.81 -17.61
C ARG A 241 14.71 -16.74 -18.68
N LEU A 242 14.30 -15.53 -18.31
CA LEU A 242 13.94 -14.47 -19.27
C LEU A 242 14.25 -13.07 -18.71
N ASP A 243 15.48 -12.75 -18.28
CA ASP A 243 16.01 -11.40 -17.96
C ASP A 243 15.11 -10.40 -17.18
N ASN A 244 14.03 -10.87 -16.55
CA ASN A 244 12.99 -10.06 -15.97
C ASN A 244 13.13 -10.13 -14.45
N THR A 245 13.93 -9.21 -13.91
CA THR A 245 13.91 -8.93 -12.47
C THR A 245 12.62 -8.20 -12.14
N TYR A 246 11.77 -8.78 -11.29
CA TYR A 246 10.50 -8.17 -10.91
C TYR A 246 10.65 -7.43 -9.59
N PHE A 247 10.36 -6.14 -9.59
CA PHE A 247 10.21 -5.39 -8.35
C PHE A 247 9.05 -5.98 -7.53
N CYS A 248 9.32 -6.26 -6.26
CA CYS A 248 8.42 -6.96 -5.35
C CYS A 248 7.94 -6.07 -4.20
N GLY A 249 8.44 -4.85 -4.09
CA GLY A 249 8.07 -3.92 -3.03
C GLY A 249 9.29 -3.31 -2.36
N TRP A 250 9.01 -2.33 -1.52
CA TRP A 250 10.02 -1.65 -0.74
C TRP A 250 9.62 -1.57 0.73
N LEU A 251 10.58 -1.25 1.59
CA LEU A 251 10.38 -0.97 2.99
C LEU A 251 11.03 0.36 3.31
N THR A 252 10.36 1.19 4.11
CA THR A 252 10.98 2.35 4.75
C THR A 252 11.23 2.04 6.21
N LEU A 253 12.43 2.36 6.70
CA LEU A 253 12.85 2.15 8.07
C LEU A 253 13.15 3.50 8.71
N GLN A 254 12.24 3.99 9.54
CA GLN A 254 12.38 5.30 10.19
C GLN A 254 12.73 5.13 11.67
N PRO A 255 13.91 5.57 12.12
CA PRO A 255 14.24 5.53 13.54
C PRO A 255 13.35 6.50 14.33
N GLN A 256 12.86 6.06 15.48
CA GLN A 256 12.14 6.91 16.43
C GLN A 256 12.40 6.43 17.87
N GLY A 257 12.92 7.32 18.72
CA GLY A 257 13.25 6.97 20.10
C GLY A 257 14.26 5.83 20.20
N ASP A 258 13.88 4.76 20.89
CA ASP A 258 14.67 3.55 21.07
C ASP A 258 14.41 2.47 20.00
N GLY A 259 13.51 2.71 19.04
CA GLY A 259 13.10 1.73 18.05
C GLY A 259 13.08 2.24 16.62
N THR A 260 12.47 1.44 15.74
CA THR A 260 12.34 1.73 14.31
C THR A 260 10.93 1.43 13.83
N TRP A 261 10.30 2.39 13.17
CA TRP A 261 9.12 2.15 12.35
C TRP A 261 9.53 1.47 11.05
N VAL A 262 8.89 0.36 10.73
CA VAL A 262 8.93 -0.24 9.41
C VAL A 262 7.58 -0.07 8.74
N SER A 263 7.60 0.38 7.49
CA SER A 263 6.42 0.44 6.64
C SER A 263 6.68 -0.31 5.35
N LEU A 264 5.82 -1.28 5.06
CA LEU A 264 5.72 -1.93 3.76
C LEU A 264 4.55 -1.35 3.01
N ASP A 265 4.86 -0.56 2.00
CA ASP A 265 3.87 -0.03 1.08
C ASP A 265 3.72 -1.01 -0.09
N LEU A 266 2.64 -1.80 -0.05
CA LEU A 266 2.34 -2.79 -1.08
C LEU A 266 1.79 -2.19 -2.38
N LEU A 267 1.47 -0.90 -2.42
CA LEU A 267 1.07 -0.24 -3.67
C LEU A 267 2.20 -0.33 -4.70
N ASN A 268 3.44 -0.43 -4.21
CA ASN A 268 4.67 -0.62 -4.99
C ASN A 268 4.88 -2.06 -5.46
N THR A 269 4.34 -3.06 -4.77
CA THR A 269 4.48 -4.47 -5.13
C THR A 269 3.58 -4.86 -6.32
N TYR A 270 2.45 -4.15 -6.51
CA TYR A 270 1.37 -4.60 -7.40
C TYR A 270 1.11 -3.73 -8.63
N SER A 271 1.86 -2.64 -8.81
CA SER A 271 1.75 -1.59 -9.83
C SER A 271 1.58 -2.00 -11.31
N ARG A 272 1.65 -3.30 -11.65
CA ARG A 272 1.32 -3.80 -12.99
C ARG A 272 -0.15 -4.20 -13.21
N SER A 273 -1.07 -4.04 -12.25
CA SER A 273 -2.46 -4.46 -12.46
C SER A 273 -3.47 -3.66 -11.65
N TRP A 274 -4.23 -2.82 -12.36
CA TRP A 274 -5.53 -2.32 -11.98
C TRP A 274 -6.43 -3.45 -11.45
N CYS A 275 -6.54 -3.67 -10.14
CA CYS A 275 -7.74 -4.25 -9.55
C CYS A 275 -7.68 -4.29 -8.01
N PRO A 276 -8.81 -4.02 -7.30
CA PRO A 276 -9.05 -4.66 -6.02
C PRO A 276 -8.98 -6.17 -6.23
N MET A 277 -8.36 -6.86 -5.29
CA MET A 277 -7.90 -8.24 -5.42
C MET A 277 -9.01 -9.23 -5.82
N GLU A 278 -9.14 -9.47 -7.13
CA GLU A 278 -9.69 -10.72 -7.66
C GLU A 278 -8.55 -11.48 -8.36
N PRO A 279 -7.89 -12.43 -7.68
CA PRO A 279 -6.75 -13.16 -8.22
C PRO A 279 -7.23 -14.11 -9.33
N LYS A 280 -7.27 -13.65 -10.58
CA LYS A 280 -7.50 -14.50 -11.74
C LYS A 280 -6.16 -14.87 -12.37
N GLY A 281 -5.71 -16.11 -12.15
CA GLY A 281 -4.54 -16.73 -12.81
C GLY A 281 -3.25 -16.80 -11.96
N ASP A 282 -2.21 -17.38 -12.56
CA ASP A 282 -0.94 -17.72 -11.90
C ASP A 282 -0.05 -16.51 -11.61
N SER A 283 -0.09 -15.49 -12.49
CA SER A 283 0.67 -14.24 -12.30
C SER A 283 0.20 -13.45 -11.07
N GLY A 284 -1.11 -13.42 -10.82
CA GLY A 284 -1.68 -12.81 -9.62
C GLY A 284 -1.27 -13.54 -8.34
N LEU A 285 -1.23 -14.89 -8.39
CA LEU A 285 -0.80 -15.72 -7.26
C LEU A 285 0.65 -15.45 -6.87
N MET A 286 1.55 -15.34 -7.85
CA MET A 286 2.95 -15.02 -7.60
C MET A 286 3.13 -13.67 -6.90
N LYS A 287 2.38 -12.64 -7.27
CA LYS A 287 2.47 -11.33 -6.60
C LYS A 287 1.98 -11.40 -5.14
N LEU A 288 0.91 -12.15 -4.87
CA LEU A 288 0.43 -12.39 -3.50
C LEU A 288 1.45 -13.12 -2.64
N TYR A 289 2.09 -14.13 -3.22
CA TYR A 289 3.16 -14.87 -2.56
C TYR A 289 4.30 -13.92 -2.15
N ARG A 290 4.72 -13.04 -3.05
CA ARG A 290 5.84 -12.12 -2.77
C ARG A 290 5.54 -11.07 -1.73
N ALA A 291 4.31 -10.54 -1.68
CA ALA A 291 3.92 -9.66 -0.58
C ALA A 291 3.82 -10.43 0.74
N SER A 292 3.29 -11.67 0.71
CA SER A 292 3.25 -12.51 1.91
C SER A 292 4.65 -12.72 2.50
N ASP A 293 5.65 -13.03 1.69
CA ASP A 293 7.04 -13.17 2.17
C ASP A 293 7.54 -11.89 2.87
N LEU A 294 7.25 -10.71 2.31
CA LEU A 294 7.65 -9.42 2.88
C LEU A 294 6.89 -9.09 4.17
N VAL A 295 5.58 -9.29 4.20
CA VAL A 295 4.75 -9.09 5.40
C VAL A 295 5.19 -10.04 6.50
N GLU A 296 5.33 -11.33 6.21
CA GLU A 296 5.78 -12.33 7.18
C GLU A 296 7.19 -12.05 7.67
N SER A 297 8.08 -11.50 6.83
CA SER A 297 9.41 -11.07 7.25
C SER A 297 9.36 -9.97 8.33
N ILE A 298 8.46 -8.99 8.17
CA ILE A 298 8.22 -7.94 9.18
C ILE A 298 7.70 -8.54 10.47
N LEU A 299 6.71 -9.42 10.36
CA LEU A 299 6.11 -10.07 11.53
C LEU A 299 7.16 -10.89 12.30
N LYS A 300 7.96 -11.69 11.61
CA LYS A 300 9.06 -12.46 12.22
C LYS A 300 10.12 -11.57 12.86
N ALA A 301 10.47 -10.46 12.21
CA ALA A 301 11.40 -9.49 12.78
C ALA A 301 10.85 -8.89 14.08
N TYR A 302 9.58 -8.47 14.10
CA TYR A 302 8.91 -7.99 15.31
C TYR A 302 8.96 -9.04 16.43
N GLN A 303 8.57 -10.28 16.11
CA GLN A 303 8.59 -11.39 17.06
C GLN A 303 9.99 -11.66 17.62
N SER A 304 11.02 -11.59 16.78
CA SER A 304 12.40 -11.88 17.17
C SER A 304 13.03 -10.76 18.01
N PHE A 305 12.69 -9.50 17.76
CA PHE A 305 13.28 -8.36 18.47
C PHE A 305 12.51 -7.94 19.71
N TYR A 306 11.19 -8.11 19.71
CA TYR A 306 10.31 -7.59 20.75
C TYR A 306 9.51 -8.70 21.44
N GLY A 307 8.73 -9.47 20.69
CA GLY A 307 7.89 -10.55 21.25
C GLY A 307 6.52 -10.63 20.57
N THR A 308 5.54 -11.21 21.26
CA THR A 308 4.17 -11.40 20.75
C THR A 308 3.11 -11.05 21.80
N TYR A 309 1.94 -10.64 21.31
CA TYR A 309 0.73 -10.51 22.12
C TYR A 309 -0.24 -11.65 21.83
N ASP A 310 -0.63 -12.36 22.88
CA ASP A 310 -1.64 -13.42 22.82
C ASP A 310 -3.01 -12.86 23.25
N TYR A 311 -4.04 -13.10 22.44
CA TYR A 311 -5.43 -12.74 22.72
C TYR A 311 -6.28 -13.95 23.14
N GLY A 312 -5.65 -15.11 23.33
CA GLY A 312 -6.30 -16.31 23.86
C GLY A 312 -7.06 -17.12 22.83
N PHE A 313 -7.04 -16.77 21.55
CA PHE A 313 -7.64 -17.57 20.49
C PHE A 313 -6.99 -17.28 19.14
N ASN A 314 -7.12 -18.24 18.21
CA ASN A 314 -6.67 -18.11 16.82
C ASN A 314 -7.87 -18.02 15.88
N TRP A 315 -7.70 -17.32 14.77
CA TRP A 315 -8.72 -17.22 13.72
C TRP A 315 -8.10 -17.41 12.34
N GLU A 316 -8.86 -18.01 11.43
CA GLU A 316 -8.41 -18.26 10.06
C GLU A 316 -9.48 -17.82 9.04
N PRO A 317 -9.08 -17.43 7.81
CA PRO A 317 -10.03 -17.11 6.75
C PRO A 317 -10.99 -18.27 6.47
N VAL A 318 -12.28 -17.99 6.35
CA VAL A 318 -13.26 -19.01 5.94
C VAL A 318 -13.11 -19.30 4.45
N VAL A 319 -12.47 -20.41 4.10
CA VAL A 319 -12.17 -20.81 2.71
C VAL A 319 -13.21 -21.76 2.11
N SER A 320 -13.52 -21.54 0.83
CA SER A 320 -14.29 -22.51 0.03
C SER A 320 -13.40 -23.70 -0.38
N GLU A 321 -13.98 -24.86 -0.68
CA GLU A 321 -13.22 -26.03 -1.18
C GLU A 321 -12.40 -25.75 -2.45
N LYS A 322 -12.84 -24.78 -3.28
CA LYS A 322 -12.14 -24.38 -4.50
C LYS A 322 -10.85 -23.60 -4.19
N ASP A 323 -10.81 -22.93 -3.04
CA ASP A 323 -9.72 -22.05 -2.63
C ASP A 323 -8.76 -22.69 -1.61
N SER A 324 -9.18 -23.77 -0.95
CA SER A 324 -8.39 -24.51 0.05
C SER A 324 -7.04 -25.02 -0.48
N LYS A 325 -6.91 -25.16 -1.81
CA LYS A 325 -5.66 -25.58 -2.47
C LYS A 325 -4.60 -24.48 -2.54
N ASN A 326 -4.91 -23.22 -2.22
CA ASN A 326 -3.97 -22.08 -2.30
C ASN A 326 -3.98 -21.24 -1.01
N VAL A 327 -3.22 -21.65 0.00
CA VAL A 327 -3.10 -20.98 1.32
C VAL A 327 -2.72 -19.50 1.21
N THR A 328 -1.91 -19.11 0.22
CA THR A 328 -1.59 -17.70 0.00
C THR A 328 -2.84 -16.90 -0.37
N ARG A 329 -3.71 -17.41 -1.26
CA ARG A 329 -4.94 -16.70 -1.64
C ARG A 329 -5.90 -16.55 -0.46
N SER A 330 -5.90 -17.50 0.48
CA SER A 330 -6.79 -17.43 1.64
C SER A 330 -6.40 -16.31 2.60
N LYS A 331 -5.11 -16.13 2.91
CA LYS A 331 -4.62 -15.05 3.78
C LYS A 331 -4.97 -13.66 3.24
N TRP A 332 -4.95 -13.52 1.93
CA TRP A 332 -5.24 -12.28 1.23
C TRP A 332 -6.73 -12.03 0.99
N ARG A 333 -7.59 -12.99 1.32
CA ARG A 333 -9.04 -12.83 1.20
C ARG A 333 -9.55 -12.00 2.37
N LEU A 334 -10.52 -11.14 2.08
CA LEU A 334 -11.26 -10.44 3.12
C LEU A 334 -12.10 -11.44 3.94
N GLY A 335 -12.45 -11.09 5.17
CA GLY A 335 -13.26 -11.92 6.05
C GLY A 335 -14.57 -12.41 5.44
N PRO A 336 -15.28 -13.34 6.10
CA PRO A 336 -15.19 -13.63 7.53
C PRO A 336 -14.00 -14.52 7.93
N PHE A 337 -13.64 -14.46 9.21
CA PHE A 337 -12.65 -15.34 9.85
C PHE A 337 -13.34 -16.23 10.89
N SER A 338 -12.96 -17.50 10.97
CA SER A 338 -13.51 -18.45 11.95
C SER A 338 -12.52 -18.73 13.06
N VAL A 339 -13.00 -18.80 14.30
CA VAL A 339 -12.22 -19.17 15.47
C VAL A 339 -11.81 -20.64 15.37
N THR A 340 -10.51 -20.93 15.38
CA THR A 340 -9.97 -22.28 15.18
C THR A 340 -9.55 -22.95 16.49
N ASN A 341 -9.10 -22.16 17.46
CA ASN A 341 -8.65 -22.59 18.78
C ASN A 341 -8.89 -21.50 19.83
N MET A 342 -9.02 -21.87 21.10
CA MET A 342 -9.22 -20.95 22.23
C MET A 342 -8.53 -21.46 23.50
N ASN A 343 -8.09 -20.52 24.33
CA ASN A 343 -7.51 -20.70 25.66
C ASN A 343 -8.32 -19.91 26.69
N ALA A 344 -9.59 -20.28 26.85
CA ALA A 344 -10.50 -19.63 27.78
C ALA A 344 -10.05 -19.74 29.26
N ALA A 345 -9.19 -20.71 29.58
CA ALA A 345 -8.59 -20.83 30.91
C ALA A 345 -7.66 -19.64 31.24
N SER A 346 -6.90 -19.17 30.24
CA SER A 346 -6.02 -18.01 30.41
C SER A 346 -6.72 -16.68 30.12
N PHE A 347 -7.84 -16.70 29.41
CA PHE A 347 -8.62 -15.51 29.00
C PHE A 347 -10.10 -15.72 29.33
N PRO A 348 -10.53 -15.47 30.59
CA PRO A 348 -11.89 -15.73 31.05
C PRO A 348 -12.96 -14.96 30.27
N GLU A 349 -12.62 -13.79 29.70
CA GLU A 349 -13.51 -13.00 28.86
C GLU A 349 -13.99 -13.77 27.60
N LEU A 350 -13.27 -14.82 27.19
CA LEU A 350 -13.60 -15.68 26.05
C LEU A 350 -14.56 -16.82 26.40
N ALA A 351 -14.97 -17.00 27.66
CA ALA A 351 -15.95 -18.02 28.04
C ALA A 351 -17.25 -18.05 27.19
N PRO A 352 -17.74 -16.93 26.62
CA PRO A 352 -18.94 -16.92 25.80
C PRO A 352 -18.75 -17.31 24.32
N ILE A 353 -17.52 -17.56 23.86
CA ILE A 353 -17.24 -17.89 22.45
C ILE A 353 -16.84 -19.35 22.29
N GLY A 354 -17.08 -19.86 21.09
CA GLY A 354 -16.83 -21.23 20.67
C GLY A 354 -15.86 -21.32 19.50
N LYS A 355 -15.20 -22.49 19.38
CA LYS A 355 -14.57 -22.87 18.11
C LYS A 355 -15.64 -22.88 17.01
N GLY A 356 -15.34 -22.27 15.87
CA GLY A 356 -16.27 -22.13 14.74
C GLY A 356 -16.99 -20.79 14.69
N ASP A 357 -17.04 -20.04 15.79
CA ASP A 357 -17.61 -18.68 15.80
C ASP A 357 -16.90 -17.78 14.80
N ILE A 358 -17.64 -16.81 14.25
CA ILE A 358 -17.17 -15.96 13.17
C ILE A 358 -16.80 -14.58 13.71
N VAL A 359 -15.54 -14.18 13.53
CA VAL A 359 -15.09 -12.80 13.77
C VAL A 359 -15.66 -11.91 12.67
N THR A 360 -16.63 -11.07 13.03
CA THR A 360 -17.30 -10.15 12.09
C THR A 360 -16.74 -8.73 12.15
N GLU A 361 -16.16 -8.31 13.28
CA GLU A 361 -15.53 -7.00 13.44
C GLU A 361 -14.35 -7.05 14.41
N ILE A 362 -13.36 -6.17 14.20
CA ILE A 362 -12.23 -5.94 15.11
C ILE A 362 -12.15 -4.43 15.35
N ASN A 363 -12.25 -4.02 16.62
CA ASN A 363 -12.33 -2.61 17.03
C ASN A 363 -13.42 -1.82 16.26
N GLY A 364 -14.59 -2.44 16.07
CA GLY A 364 -15.72 -1.87 15.34
C GLY A 364 -15.55 -1.81 13.81
N MET A 365 -14.40 -2.21 13.26
CA MET A 365 -14.20 -2.28 11.81
C MET A 365 -14.61 -3.66 11.28
N PRO A 366 -15.50 -3.74 10.27
CA PRO A 366 -15.96 -5.02 9.72
C PRO A 366 -14.84 -5.84 9.07
N THR A 367 -14.78 -7.14 9.40
CA THR A 367 -13.78 -8.06 8.84
C THR A 367 -13.96 -8.31 7.34
N LYS A 368 -15.13 -8.03 6.77
CA LYS A 368 -15.35 -8.00 5.30
C LYS A 368 -14.47 -6.97 4.57
N ASN A 369 -13.86 -6.04 5.31
CA ASN A 369 -12.92 -5.04 4.79
C ASN A 369 -11.46 -5.34 5.18
N MET A 370 -11.18 -6.44 5.88
CA MET A 370 -9.85 -6.81 6.37
C MET A 370 -9.40 -8.14 5.79
N ASN A 371 -8.18 -8.23 5.29
CA ASN A 371 -7.51 -9.51 5.04
C ASN A 371 -6.88 -10.07 6.32
N TYR A 372 -6.35 -11.30 6.28
CA TYR A 372 -5.77 -11.95 7.47
C TYR A 372 -4.62 -11.14 8.07
N PHE A 373 -3.71 -10.60 7.26
CA PHE A 373 -2.60 -9.82 7.79
C PHE A 373 -3.11 -8.54 8.46
N ASP A 374 -4.11 -7.86 7.89
CA ASP A 374 -4.73 -6.67 8.50
C ASP A 374 -5.23 -6.96 9.92
N THR A 375 -5.84 -8.14 10.11
CA THR A 375 -6.29 -8.55 11.45
C THR A 375 -5.14 -8.69 12.43
N LEU A 376 -3.98 -9.21 12.00
CA LEU A 376 -2.82 -9.37 12.88
C LEU A 376 -2.23 -8.01 13.27
N PHE A 377 -2.09 -7.09 12.31
CA PHE A 377 -1.56 -5.74 12.59
C PHE A 377 -2.47 -4.93 13.52
N LYS A 378 -3.79 -5.11 13.43
CA LYS A 378 -4.77 -4.48 14.34
C LYS A 378 -4.89 -5.17 15.71
N THR A 379 -4.21 -6.31 15.93
CA THR A 379 -4.33 -7.11 17.16
C THR A 379 -2.96 -7.50 17.72
N VAL A 380 -2.44 -8.67 17.32
CA VAL A 380 -1.20 -9.33 17.77
C VAL A 380 0.02 -8.40 17.78
N TYR A 381 -0.01 -7.35 16.97
CA TYR A 381 1.09 -6.41 16.76
C TYR A 381 0.79 -4.97 17.19
N PHE A 382 -0.43 -4.70 17.66
CA PHE A 382 -0.81 -3.43 18.28
C PHE A 382 -0.60 -3.45 19.81
N GLY A 383 -0.88 -4.59 20.45
CA GLY A 383 -0.58 -4.83 21.86
C GLY A 383 -1.53 -4.20 22.89
N GLY A 384 -2.51 -3.42 22.46
CA GLY A 384 -3.58 -2.88 23.31
C GLY A 384 -4.79 -3.82 23.44
N PRO A 385 -5.73 -3.51 24.36
CA PRO A 385 -7.03 -4.18 24.42
C PRO A 385 -7.77 -4.07 23.08
N VAL A 386 -8.42 -5.16 22.66
CA VAL A 386 -9.14 -5.22 21.38
C VAL A 386 -10.57 -5.69 21.62
N THR A 387 -11.52 -5.01 20.98
CA THR A 387 -12.92 -5.47 20.93
C THR A 387 -13.14 -6.33 19.71
N PHE A 388 -13.48 -7.59 19.91
CA PHE A 388 -13.89 -8.51 18.84
C PHE A 388 -15.42 -8.64 18.83
N THR A 389 -16.05 -8.40 17.69
CA THR A 389 -17.46 -8.74 17.49
C THR A 389 -17.52 -10.12 16.84
N MET A 390 -18.11 -11.09 17.54
CA MET A 390 -18.26 -12.48 17.11
C MET A 390 -19.71 -12.78 16.75
N ARG A 391 -19.91 -13.72 15.83
CA ARG A 391 -21.21 -14.28 15.47
C ARG A 391 -21.22 -15.80 15.62
N ASP A 392 -22.16 -16.32 16.40
CA ASP A 392 -22.33 -17.76 16.63
C ASP A 392 -23.07 -18.44 15.45
N ALA A 393 -23.22 -19.77 15.53
CA ALA A 393 -23.93 -20.57 14.53
C ALA A 393 -25.45 -20.25 14.43
N ALA A 394 -26.05 -19.71 15.48
CA ALA A 394 -27.45 -19.27 15.50
C ALA A 394 -27.64 -17.85 14.93
N GLY A 395 -26.53 -17.14 14.63
CA GLY A 395 -26.53 -15.79 14.10
C GLY A 395 -26.50 -14.69 15.15
N ASN A 396 -26.39 -15.02 16.45
CA ASN A 396 -26.30 -14.03 17.51
C ASN A 396 -24.93 -13.36 17.48
N GLN A 397 -24.91 -12.03 17.64
CA GLN A 397 -23.69 -11.25 17.70
C GLN A 397 -23.33 -10.84 19.13
N LYS A 398 -22.04 -10.86 19.44
CA LYS A 398 -21.52 -10.41 20.74
C LYS A 398 -20.18 -9.72 20.58
N ALA A 399 -20.05 -8.54 21.19
CA ALA A 399 -18.78 -7.83 21.32
C ALA A 399 -18.07 -8.24 22.62
N ILE A 400 -16.77 -8.55 22.53
CA ILE A 400 -15.93 -8.97 23.65
C ILE A 400 -14.65 -8.15 23.64
N LEU A 401 -14.39 -7.44 24.73
CA LEU A 401 -13.13 -6.74 24.96
C LEU A 401 -12.12 -7.73 25.56
N VAL A 402 -11.02 -7.96 24.84
CA VAL A 402 -9.96 -8.89 25.22
C VAL A 402 -8.69 -8.12 25.53
N HIS A 403 -8.08 -8.44 26.68
CA HIS A 403 -6.81 -7.84 27.08
C HIS A 403 -5.67 -8.79 26.72
N PRO A 404 -4.71 -8.38 25.87
CA PRO A 404 -3.66 -9.29 25.45
C PRO A 404 -2.67 -9.59 26.58
N LYS A 405 -2.04 -10.77 26.50
CA LYS A 405 -0.87 -11.11 27.32
C LYS A 405 0.38 -11.02 26.47
N PHE A 406 1.37 -10.28 26.95
CA PHE A 406 2.64 -10.13 26.26
C PHE A 406 3.62 -11.24 26.64
N THR A 407 4.24 -11.83 25.63
CA THR A 407 5.36 -12.77 25.78
C THR A 407 6.58 -12.15 25.09
N PRO A 408 7.64 -11.78 25.84
CA PRO A 408 8.83 -11.20 25.25
C PRO A 408 9.57 -12.21 24.38
N ALA A 409 10.36 -11.72 23.42
CA ALA A 409 11.26 -12.58 22.66
C ALA A 409 12.29 -13.25 23.59
N GLU A 410 12.45 -14.57 23.47
CA GLU A 410 13.43 -15.35 24.25
C GLU A 410 14.65 -15.74 23.39
N GLY A 411 15.83 -15.76 24.01
CA GLY A 411 17.09 -16.22 23.40
C GLY A 411 18.07 -15.12 22.98
N GLU A 412 19.29 -15.51 22.62
CA GLU A 412 20.29 -14.57 22.09
C GLU A 412 19.91 -14.09 20.68
N ARG A 413 19.98 -12.78 20.48
CA ARG A 413 19.74 -12.16 19.16
C ARG A 413 20.78 -12.66 18.15
N LYS A 414 20.32 -13.18 17.01
CA LYS A 414 21.19 -13.53 15.89
C LYS A 414 21.90 -12.27 15.39
N ASN A 415 23.20 -12.38 15.07
CA ASN A 415 23.90 -11.32 14.34
C ASN A 415 23.55 -11.39 12.84
N TYR A 416 22.36 -10.88 12.48
CA TYR A 416 21.87 -10.91 11.10
C TYR A 416 22.83 -10.22 10.11
N GLY A 417 23.50 -9.15 10.55
CA GLY A 417 24.46 -8.40 9.74
C GLY A 417 25.63 -9.26 9.27
N GLU A 418 26.22 -10.03 10.18
CA GLU A 418 27.29 -10.99 9.84
C GLU A 418 26.81 -12.10 8.91
N ILE A 419 25.57 -12.58 9.07
CA ILE A 419 25.02 -13.65 8.23
C ILE A 419 24.84 -13.16 6.80
N ILE A 420 24.18 -12.02 6.60
CA ILE A 420 23.91 -11.52 5.25
C ILE A 420 25.18 -11.01 4.56
N ALA A 421 26.19 -10.58 5.31
CA ALA A 421 27.47 -10.14 4.74
C ALA A 421 28.24 -11.29 4.05
N LYS A 422 27.93 -12.55 4.35
CA LYS A 422 28.58 -13.73 3.75
C LYS A 422 28.23 -13.94 2.28
N ASP A 423 27.13 -13.36 1.78
CA ASP A 423 26.79 -13.39 0.36
C ASP A 423 26.45 -12.00 -0.17
N SER A 424 27.39 -11.41 -0.90
CA SER A 424 27.19 -10.12 -1.53
C SER A 424 26.29 -10.16 -2.77
N ARG A 425 26.02 -11.34 -3.36
CA ARG A 425 25.24 -11.49 -4.60
C ARG A 425 23.77 -11.13 -4.43
N GLN A 426 23.27 -11.19 -3.19
CA GLN A 426 21.91 -10.76 -2.86
C GLN A 426 21.73 -9.24 -2.98
N PHE A 427 22.81 -8.46 -2.98
CA PHE A 427 22.72 -7.02 -3.08
C PHE A 427 22.79 -6.60 -4.55
N THR A 428 21.91 -5.70 -4.94
CA THR A 428 21.88 -5.15 -6.29
C THR A 428 21.90 -3.64 -6.26
N LYS A 429 22.28 -3.05 -7.40
CA LYS A 429 22.00 -1.65 -7.63
C LYS A 429 20.51 -1.51 -7.84
N LEU A 430 20.00 -0.46 -7.23
CA LEU A 430 18.63 -0.05 -7.36
C LEU A 430 18.27 0.11 -8.84
N LYS A 431 17.32 -0.69 -9.32
CA LYS A 431 16.88 -0.68 -10.72
C LYS A 431 15.72 0.30 -10.87
N GLU A 432 15.87 1.24 -11.79
CA GLU A 432 14.77 2.11 -12.21
C GLU A 432 13.78 1.31 -13.06
N SER A 433 12.49 1.40 -12.74
CA SER A 433 11.45 0.96 -13.66
C SER A 433 11.08 2.10 -14.61
N ASP A 434 10.62 1.76 -15.81
CA ASP A 434 10.04 2.73 -16.74
C ASP A 434 8.52 2.89 -16.54
N ASN A 435 7.89 2.05 -15.70
CA ASN A 435 6.45 2.07 -15.49
C ASN A 435 6.02 3.14 -14.46
N PRO A 436 5.22 4.14 -14.84
CA PRO A 436 4.82 5.21 -13.92
C PRO A 436 3.91 4.76 -12.79
N PHE A 437 3.19 3.66 -12.98
CA PHE A 437 2.38 3.07 -11.92
C PHE A 437 3.22 2.47 -10.79
N ASP A 438 4.54 2.27 -10.99
CA ASP A 438 5.47 1.81 -9.94
C ASP A 438 5.85 2.94 -8.96
N ILE A 439 5.24 4.14 -9.08
CA ILE A 439 5.37 5.21 -8.08
C ILE A 439 4.29 5.01 -7.01
N PRO A 440 4.66 4.93 -5.72
CA PRO A 440 3.74 4.73 -4.59
C PRO A 440 2.69 5.84 -4.51
N MET A 441 1.52 5.54 -3.93
CA MET A 441 0.71 6.60 -3.30
C MET A 441 1.25 6.79 -1.89
N SER A 442 1.38 8.03 -1.42
CA SER A 442 1.92 8.27 -0.08
C SER A 442 0.82 8.30 0.98
N TYR A 443 1.10 7.85 2.19
CA TYR A 443 0.15 7.86 3.30
C TYR A 443 -0.05 9.27 3.88
N ASN A 444 1.02 9.92 4.34
CA ASN A 444 0.94 11.24 4.98
C ASN A 444 2.23 12.01 4.65
N PRO A 445 2.13 13.20 4.04
CA PRO A 445 3.29 13.97 3.62
C PRO A 445 4.14 14.46 4.79
N LEU A 446 3.58 14.64 5.98
CA LEU A 446 4.30 15.07 7.17
C LEU A 446 4.79 13.88 8.04
N GLY A 447 4.52 12.63 7.62
CA GLY A 447 4.83 11.42 8.37
C GLY A 447 3.85 11.15 9.53
N SER A 448 4.04 10.03 10.23
CA SER A 448 3.35 9.77 11.50
C SER A 448 3.99 10.59 12.62
N GLY A 449 3.16 11.25 13.45
CA GLY A 449 3.65 11.92 14.67
C GLY A 449 3.75 13.44 14.63
N LEU A 450 2.74 14.16 14.11
CA LEU A 450 2.49 15.51 14.64
C LEU A 450 1.90 15.40 16.05
N GLN A 451 2.79 15.24 17.04
CA GLN A 451 2.67 15.88 18.34
C GLN A 451 3.86 16.80 18.53
#